data_AF-K7GDV1-F1
#
_entry.id   AF-K7GDV1-F1
#
_cell.length_a   1.000
_cell.length_b   1.000
_cell.length_c   1.000
_cell.angle_alpha   90.00
_cell.angle_beta   90.00
_cell.angle_gamma   90.00
#
_symmetry.space_group_name_H-M   'P 1'
#
loop_
_entity.id
_entity.type
_entity.pdbx_description
1 polymer ?
#
loop_
_entity_poly.entity_id
_entity_poly.type
_entity_poly.pdbx_seq_one_letter_code
_entity_poly.pdbx_strand_id
1 'polypeptide(L)'
;SANPKHNDLKIVGSTTFPVKIYVKLNHNSPRILCVTNRLRNSELIDPVFQWHGPEGDLVAENSSVKITPTGTLIFRHFKYDMSGVYTCSLVFKPTEEQAEKNYLLKYVIYAYSDPNFYYEFTARYHAAPCNSIYNISFEKKLLQILSKLVIELSCEVTLLKSECHHVKMQKAGLQNEIFFTFTVSSLDSEKSNNPCQTNCDTTKRLNKAKDLIERFFNQQVEVLGKRSEPLPEIYYIEGTLHMVWVNRCYPGFGINSLIHPDCPDCCG
;
A
#
# COMPACT_ATOMS: atom_id res chain seq x y z
N SER A 1 23.73 -8.12 -0.52
CA SER A 1 23.50 -8.15 0.94
C SER A 1 22.02 -8.31 1.19
N ALA A 2 21.61 -9.42 1.80
CA ALA A 2 20.22 -9.72 2.10
C ALA A 2 19.75 -8.89 3.30
N ASN A 3 18.63 -8.18 3.16
CA ASN A 3 17.95 -7.51 4.26
C ASN A 3 17.59 -8.57 5.34
N PRO A 4 17.86 -8.34 6.63
CA PRO A 4 17.52 -9.30 7.67
C PRO A 4 16.00 -9.55 7.63
N LYS A 5 15.59 -10.82 7.64
CA LYS A 5 14.18 -11.21 7.67
C LYS A 5 13.53 -10.51 8.88
N HIS A 6 12.54 -9.65 8.63
CA HIS A 6 11.83 -8.85 9.63
C HIS A 6 11.26 -9.69 10.81
N ASN A 7 11.15 -11.01 10.65
CA ASN A 7 10.69 -11.99 11.65
C ASN A 7 11.64 -12.24 12.83
N ASP A 8 12.90 -11.79 12.78
CA ASP A 8 13.85 -11.97 13.89
C ASP A 8 14.01 -10.74 14.79
N LEU A 9 13.29 -9.65 14.49
CA LEU A 9 13.30 -8.45 15.32
C LEU A 9 12.67 -8.74 16.69
N LYS A 10 13.36 -8.32 17.75
CA LYS A 10 12.98 -8.50 19.16
C LYS A 10 12.73 -7.13 19.80
N ILE A 11 11.49 -6.89 20.23
CA ILE A 11 11.07 -5.62 20.86
C ILE A 11 10.86 -5.85 22.36
N VAL A 12 11.46 -4.98 23.18
CA VAL A 12 11.34 -5.01 24.64
C VAL A 12 10.44 -3.88 25.14
N GLY A 13 9.91 -4.04 26.34
CA GLY A 13 9.04 -3.06 26.99
C GLY A 13 9.78 -1.97 27.75
N SER A 14 8.98 -1.01 28.22
CA SER A 14 9.40 0.07 29.11
C SER A 14 8.41 0.18 30.26
N THR A 15 8.91 0.44 31.47
CA THR A 15 8.08 0.73 32.64
C THR A 15 7.67 2.20 32.73
N THR A 16 8.24 3.06 31.87
CA THR A 16 7.98 4.52 31.90
C THR A 16 7.02 4.97 30.81
N PHE A 17 7.00 4.32 29.65
CA PHE A 17 6.14 4.69 28.53
C PHE A 17 5.64 3.47 27.74
N PRO A 18 4.47 3.56 27.11
CA PRO A 18 4.00 2.52 26.21
C PRO A 18 4.89 2.38 24.97
N VAL A 19 5.21 1.15 24.59
CA VAL A 19 6.00 0.87 23.38
C VAL A 19 5.07 0.68 22.19
N LYS A 20 5.26 1.46 21.12
CA LYS A 20 4.48 1.34 19.89
C LYS A 20 5.09 0.27 18.97
N ILE A 21 4.24 -0.58 18.42
CA ILE A 21 4.64 -1.69 17.54
C ILE A 21 3.76 -1.66 16.30
N TYR A 22 4.39 -1.79 15.13
CA TYR A 22 3.69 -1.81 13.85
C TYR A 22 3.80 -3.20 13.25
N VAL A 23 2.66 -3.77 12.89
CA VAL A 23 2.57 -5.11 12.31
C VAL A 23 1.84 -5.04 10.98
N LYS A 24 2.49 -5.54 9.93
CA LYS A 24 1.90 -5.59 8.61
C LYS A 24 0.75 -6.58 8.58
N LEU A 25 -0.37 -6.20 7.96
CA LEU A 25 -1.50 -7.10 7.76
C LEU A 25 -1.07 -8.40 7.06
N ASN A 26 -1.67 -9.51 7.47
CA ASN A 26 -1.41 -10.88 6.99
C ASN A 26 0.04 -11.37 7.19
N HIS A 27 0.89 -10.62 7.89
CA HIS A 27 2.26 -11.03 8.22
C HIS A 27 2.37 -11.44 9.69
N ASN A 28 3.52 -12.01 10.06
CA ASN A 28 3.85 -12.27 11.45
C ASN A 28 4.36 -10.98 12.12
N SER A 29 4.07 -10.82 13.40
CA SER A 29 4.66 -9.73 14.19
C SER A 29 6.15 -9.98 14.45
N PRO A 30 6.92 -8.92 14.78
CA PRO A 30 8.17 -9.11 15.52
C PRO A 30 7.92 -9.87 16.83
N ARG A 31 8.99 -10.35 17.46
CA ARG A 31 8.94 -11.01 18.76
C ARG A 31 8.80 -9.96 19.86
N ILE A 32 7.64 -9.88 20.48
CA ILE A 32 7.33 -8.88 21.52
C ILE A 32 7.64 -9.50 22.89
N LEU A 33 8.71 -9.07 23.54
CA LEU A 33 9.15 -9.67 24.79
C LEU A 33 8.53 -8.98 26.00
N CYS A 34 8.03 -9.76 26.95
CA CYS A 34 7.57 -9.26 28.25
C CYS A 34 8.72 -9.01 29.23
N VAL A 35 9.71 -8.19 28.83
CA VAL A 35 10.82 -7.75 29.69
C VAL A 35 11.24 -6.34 29.29
N THR A 36 11.93 -5.64 30.20
CA THR A 36 12.59 -4.36 29.85
C THR A 36 13.94 -4.60 29.21
N ASN A 37 14.50 -3.58 28.57
CA ASN A 37 15.85 -3.66 28.00
C ASN A 37 16.92 -4.07 29.03
N ARG A 38 16.78 -3.63 30.29
CA ARG A 38 17.71 -3.98 31.38
C ARG A 38 17.65 -5.47 31.73
N LEU A 39 16.43 -6.03 31.78
CA LEU A 39 16.22 -7.43 32.16
C LEU A 39 16.41 -8.42 31.01
N ARG A 40 16.50 -7.93 29.76
CA ARG A 40 16.58 -8.76 28.55
C ARG A 40 17.65 -9.86 28.60
N ASN A 41 18.80 -9.55 29.17
CA ASN A 41 19.93 -10.48 29.31
C ASN A 41 20.24 -10.81 30.78
N SER A 42 19.33 -10.46 31.69
CA SER A 42 19.49 -10.79 33.11
C SER A 42 18.89 -12.15 33.39
N GLU A 43 19.48 -12.88 34.34
CA GLU A 43 18.86 -14.07 34.91
C GLU A 43 17.69 -13.65 35.82
N LEU A 44 16.55 -14.31 35.68
CA LEU A 44 15.36 -14.08 36.46
C LEU A 44 14.95 -15.40 37.09
N ILE A 45 14.76 -15.41 38.41
CA ILE A 45 14.32 -16.61 39.13
C ILE A 45 12.80 -16.66 39.12
N ASP A 46 12.26 -17.83 38.78
CA ASP A 46 10.83 -18.16 38.69
C ASP A 46 9.96 -17.10 37.97
N PRO A 47 10.32 -16.69 36.73
CA PRO A 47 9.58 -15.64 36.05
C PRO A 47 8.20 -16.12 35.59
N VAL A 48 7.17 -15.34 35.92
CA VAL A 48 5.78 -15.55 35.47
C VAL A 48 5.38 -14.41 34.56
N PHE A 49 4.89 -14.76 33.37
CA PHE A 49 4.49 -13.83 32.32
C PHE A 49 2.99 -13.95 32.04
N GLN A 50 2.27 -12.83 32.04
CA GLN A 50 0.83 -12.81 31.78
C GLN A 50 0.46 -11.64 30.87
N TRP A 51 -0.15 -11.97 29.72
CA TRP A 51 -0.56 -11.00 28.71
C TRP A 51 -2.06 -10.71 28.77
N HIS A 52 -2.43 -9.44 28.68
CA HIS A 52 -3.81 -8.99 28.53
C HIS A 52 -3.98 -8.23 27.20
N GLY A 53 -5.09 -8.47 26.53
CA GLY A 53 -5.45 -7.88 25.25
C GLY A 53 -6.10 -6.49 25.36
N PRO A 54 -6.55 -5.93 24.23
CA PRO A 54 -7.16 -4.60 24.16
C PRO A 54 -8.41 -4.43 25.03
N GLU A 55 -9.17 -5.50 25.22
CA GLU A 55 -10.38 -5.53 26.04
C GLU A 55 -10.08 -5.76 27.54
N GLY A 56 -8.80 -5.99 27.90
CA GLY A 56 -8.37 -6.28 29.26
C GLY A 56 -8.38 -7.77 29.62
N ASP A 57 -8.94 -8.62 28.77
CA ASP A 57 -8.96 -10.07 28.97
C ASP A 57 -7.60 -10.73 28.74
N LEU A 58 -7.42 -11.91 29.33
CA LEU A 58 -6.23 -12.73 29.10
C LEU A 58 -6.08 -13.10 27.63
N VAL A 59 -4.88 -12.91 27.09
CA VAL A 59 -4.57 -13.33 25.72
C VAL A 59 -4.49 -14.85 25.67
N ALA A 60 -5.47 -15.47 25.03
CA ALA A 60 -5.49 -16.90 24.77
C ALA A 60 -4.66 -17.25 23.53
N GLU A 61 -3.89 -18.33 23.61
CA GLU A 61 -3.20 -18.88 22.44
C GLU A 61 -4.20 -19.45 21.43
N ASN A 62 -3.93 -19.22 20.14
CA ASN A 62 -4.71 -19.79 19.05
C ASN A 62 -3.83 -19.92 17.79
N SER A 63 -4.44 -20.17 16.63
CA SER A 63 -3.71 -20.28 15.36
C SER A 63 -2.96 -19.00 14.96
N SER A 64 -3.44 -17.84 15.41
CA SER A 64 -2.97 -16.50 15.06
C SER A 64 -2.15 -15.84 16.17
N VAL A 65 -2.20 -16.34 17.41
CA VAL A 65 -1.49 -15.76 18.57
C VAL A 65 -0.75 -16.85 19.33
N LYS A 66 0.54 -16.64 19.58
CA LYS A 66 1.41 -17.54 20.33
C LYS A 66 2.16 -16.80 21.42
N ILE A 67 2.26 -17.40 22.60
CA ILE A 67 3.06 -16.93 23.74
C ILE A 67 4.13 -17.99 24.03
N THR A 68 5.41 -17.62 23.93
CA THR A 68 6.48 -18.57 24.25
C THR A 68 6.58 -18.80 25.77
N PRO A 69 7.23 -19.89 26.23
CA PRO A 69 7.52 -20.09 27.65
C PRO A 69 8.32 -18.94 28.30
N THR A 70 9.07 -18.18 27.49
CA THR A 70 9.79 -16.97 27.92
C THR A 70 8.92 -15.70 27.89
N GLY A 71 7.59 -15.84 27.84
CA GLY A 71 6.63 -14.73 27.81
C GLY A 71 6.64 -13.89 26.54
N THR A 72 7.18 -14.39 25.42
CA THR A 72 7.22 -13.62 24.17
C THR A 72 5.92 -13.78 23.39
N LEU A 73 5.26 -12.67 23.10
CA LEU A 73 4.05 -12.61 22.29
C LEU A 73 4.40 -12.51 20.80
N ILE A 74 3.77 -13.37 19.99
CA ILE A 74 3.95 -13.43 18.54
C ILE A 74 2.57 -13.57 17.90
N PHE A 75 2.25 -12.66 16.98
CA PHE A 75 1.10 -12.78 16.10
C PHE A 75 1.49 -13.41 14.77
N ARG A 76 0.58 -14.20 14.21
CA ARG A 76 0.65 -14.80 12.88
C ARG A 76 -0.55 -14.36 12.07
N HIS A 77 -0.33 -14.03 10.80
CA HIS A 77 -1.37 -13.52 9.91
C HIS A 77 -2.17 -12.38 10.57
N PHE A 78 -1.45 -11.34 11.01
CA PHE A 78 -2.01 -10.25 11.80
C PHE A 78 -3.18 -9.57 11.09
N LYS A 79 -4.27 -9.31 11.82
CA LYS A 79 -5.49 -8.70 11.30
C LYS A 79 -5.76 -7.35 11.97
N TYR A 80 -6.62 -6.55 11.37
CA TYR A 80 -6.93 -5.21 11.84
C TYR A 80 -7.50 -5.21 13.28
N ASP A 81 -8.37 -6.18 13.59
CA ASP A 81 -9.04 -6.38 14.88
C ASP A 81 -8.10 -6.83 16.00
N MET A 82 -6.88 -7.25 15.66
CA MET A 82 -5.82 -7.56 16.62
C MET A 82 -5.02 -6.32 17.05
N SER A 83 -5.35 -5.14 16.50
CA SER A 83 -4.73 -3.88 16.93
C SER A 83 -5.28 -3.43 18.28
N GLY A 84 -4.45 -2.73 19.05
CA GLY A 84 -4.88 -2.13 20.30
C GLY A 84 -3.80 -2.13 21.37
N VAL A 85 -4.25 -1.95 22.61
CA VAL A 85 -3.39 -1.87 23.77
C VAL A 85 -3.21 -3.25 24.37
N TYR A 86 -1.98 -3.73 24.43
CA TYR A 86 -1.63 -4.97 25.12
C TYR A 86 -0.82 -4.65 26.37
N THR A 87 -1.10 -5.34 27.47
CA THR A 87 -0.27 -5.25 28.68
C THR A 87 0.35 -6.58 29.01
N CYS A 88 1.57 -6.55 29.53
CA CYS A 88 2.20 -7.74 30.08
C CYS A 88 2.62 -7.50 31.53
N SER A 89 2.21 -8.41 32.41
CA SER A 89 2.68 -8.52 33.79
C SER A 89 3.83 -9.51 33.84
N LEU A 90 4.97 -9.07 34.36
CA LEU A 90 6.15 -9.88 34.64
C LEU A 90 6.38 -9.89 36.15
N VAL A 91 6.19 -11.05 36.78
CA VAL A 91 6.56 -11.28 38.19
C VAL A 91 7.82 -12.12 38.23
N PHE A 92 8.82 -11.73 39.02
CA PHE A 92 10.10 -12.45 39.11
C PHE A 92 10.85 -12.12 40.40
N LYS A 93 11.80 -12.99 40.77
CA LYS A 93 12.81 -12.70 41.81
C LYS A 93 14.15 -12.34 41.15
N PRO A 94 14.78 -11.21 41.49
CA PRO A 94 16.09 -10.86 40.92
C PRO A 94 17.22 -11.77 41.41
N THR A 95 17.16 -12.21 42.67
CA THR A 95 18.05 -13.16 43.33
C THR A 95 17.24 -13.92 44.39
N GLU A 96 17.72 -15.08 44.88
CA GLU A 96 16.94 -15.90 45.85
C GLU A 96 16.56 -15.15 47.13
N GLU A 97 17.46 -14.29 47.61
CA GLU A 97 17.27 -13.53 48.85
C GLU A 97 16.39 -12.28 48.66
N GLN A 98 16.15 -11.85 47.41
CA GLN A 98 15.39 -10.63 47.13
C GLN A 98 13.90 -10.92 46.99
N ALA A 99 13.10 -9.96 47.46
CA ALA A 99 11.66 -9.99 47.29
C ALA A 99 11.24 -9.97 45.81
N GLU A 100 10.08 -10.56 45.53
CA GLU A 100 9.47 -10.56 44.20
C GLU A 100 9.22 -9.14 43.71
N LYS A 101 9.48 -8.93 42.43
CA LYS A 101 9.20 -7.69 41.71
C LYS A 101 8.15 -7.97 40.64
N ASN A 102 7.24 -7.01 40.47
CA ASN A 102 6.22 -7.04 39.42
C ASN A 102 6.40 -5.84 38.49
N TYR A 103 6.59 -6.11 37.21
CA TYR A 103 6.63 -5.11 36.14
C TYR A 103 5.39 -5.23 35.27
N LEU A 104 4.65 -4.13 35.14
CA LEU A 104 3.57 -3.99 34.16
C LEU A 104 4.07 -3.19 32.96
N LEU A 105 4.17 -3.85 31.81
CA LEU A 105 4.66 -3.27 30.56
C LEU A 105 3.49 -3.05 29.60
N LYS A 106 3.43 -1.89 28.96
CA LYS A 106 2.35 -1.52 28.03
C LYS A 106 2.85 -1.42 26.60
N TYR A 107 2.10 -2.00 25.67
CA TYR A 107 2.36 -1.98 24.25
C TYR A 107 1.13 -1.44 23.52
N VAL A 108 1.36 -0.67 22.47
CA VAL A 108 0.29 -0.25 21.55
C VAL A 108 0.64 -0.82 20.19
N ILE A 109 -0.14 -1.80 19.75
CA ILE A 109 0.09 -2.55 18.52
C ILE A 109 -0.86 -2.01 17.45
N TYR A 110 -0.30 -1.64 16.31
CA TYR A 110 -1.02 -1.07 15.18
C TYR A 110 -0.86 -1.99 13.96
N ALA A 111 -1.99 -2.32 13.33
CA ALA A 111 -1.99 -2.85 11.98
C ALA A 111 -1.54 -1.78 11.00
N TYR A 112 -0.76 -2.17 9.99
CA TYR A 112 -0.54 -1.33 8.83
C TYR A 112 -0.63 -2.14 7.54
N SER A 113 -0.94 -1.46 6.44
CA SER A 113 -0.83 -2.01 5.09
C SER A 113 0.14 -1.17 4.26
N ASP A 114 0.67 -1.78 3.20
CA ASP A 114 1.27 -0.98 2.14
C ASP A 114 0.15 -0.11 1.52
N PRO A 115 0.45 1.13 1.11
CA PRO A 115 -0.52 1.95 0.40
C PRO A 115 -0.81 1.38 -0.99
N ASN A 116 -2.01 1.70 -1.51
CA ASN A 116 -2.34 1.41 -2.89
C ASN A 116 -1.75 2.50 -3.78
N PHE A 117 -0.59 2.21 -4.36
CA PHE A 117 0.04 3.06 -5.36
C PHE A 117 -0.59 2.84 -6.73
N TYR A 118 -0.97 3.93 -7.40
CA TYR A 118 -1.39 3.91 -8.79
C TYR A 118 -1.05 5.23 -9.47
N TYR A 119 -0.93 5.19 -10.79
CA TYR A 119 -0.89 6.41 -11.60
C TYR A 119 -2.30 6.75 -12.08
N GLU A 120 -2.67 8.02 -11.99
CA GLU A 120 -3.83 8.57 -12.67
C GLU A 120 -3.36 9.34 -13.90
N PHE A 121 -3.96 9.04 -15.06
CA PHE A 121 -3.68 9.68 -16.33
C PHE A 121 -4.93 10.43 -16.78
N THR A 122 -4.75 11.68 -17.19
CA THR A 122 -5.79 12.45 -17.87
C THR A 122 -5.31 12.85 -19.26
N ALA A 123 -6.10 12.61 -20.30
CA ALA A 123 -5.76 12.99 -21.67
C ALA A 123 -6.97 13.58 -22.39
N ARG A 124 -6.72 14.56 -23.29
CA ARG A 124 -7.76 15.19 -24.11
C ARG A 124 -7.63 14.76 -25.56
N TYR A 125 -8.77 14.54 -26.19
CA TYR A 125 -8.90 14.24 -27.60
C TYR A 125 -9.90 15.20 -28.24
N HIS A 126 -9.66 15.58 -29.49
CA HIS A 126 -10.76 16.01 -30.35
C HIS A 126 -11.74 14.84 -30.52
N ALA A 127 -13.02 15.13 -30.55
CA ALA A 127 -14.07 14.13 -30.56
C ALA A 127 -15.05 14.32 -31.71
N ALA A 128 -15.73 13.22 -32.08
CA ALA A 128 -16.98 13.30 -32.81
C ALA A 128 -18.04 14.03 -31.95
N PRO A 129 -19.19 14.44 -32.51
CA PRO A 129 -20.31 14.97 -31.72
C PRO A 129 -20.57 14.14 -30.46
N CYS A 130 -20.79 14.78 -29.31
CA CYS A 130 -20.77 14.08 -28.02
C CYS A 130 -21.83 12.96 -27.88
N ASN A 131 -22.90 13.01 -28.67
CA ASN A 131 -23.92 11.97 -28.76
C ASN A 131 -23.57 10.82 -29.73
N SER A 132 -22.38 10.85 -30.34
CA SER A 132 -21.94 9.89 -31.34
C SER A 132 -21.47 8.57 -30.72
N ILE A 133 -21.89 7.46 -31.34
CA ILE A 133 -21.42 6.11 -31.00
C ILE A 133 -19.91 5.91 -31.27
N TYR A 134 -19.31 6.76 -32.12
CA TYR A 134 -17.88 6.69 -32.43
C TYR A 134 -17.01 6.98 -31.20
N ASN A 135 -17.46 7.89 -30.31
CA ASN A 135 -16.74 8.20 -29.08
C ASN A 135 -16.71 6.97 -28.13
N ILE A 136 -17.83 6.26 -28.01
CA ILE A 136 -17.92 5.04 -27.19
C ILE A 136 -17.05 3.91 -27.77
N SER A 137 -17.06 3.76 -29.09
CA SER A 137 -16.20 2.78 -29.77
C SER A 137 -14.72 3.09 -29.59
N PHE A 138 -14.36 4.38 -29.70
CA PHE A 138 -12.99 4.84 -29.49
C PHE A 138 -12.53 4.61 -28.06
N GLU A 139 -13.34 4.95 -27.05
CA GLU A 139 -13.06 4.71 -25.63
C GLU A 139 -12.69 3.24 -25.37
N LYS A 140 -13.53 2.30 -25.82
CA LYS A 140 -13.27 0.86 -25.65
C LYS A 140 -11.96 0.44 -26.31
N LYS A 141 -11.68 0.96 -27.50
CA LYS A 141 -10.47 0.63 -28.27
C LYS A 141 -9.22 1.21 -27.61
N LEU A 142 -9.29 2.45 -27.13
CA LEU A 142 -8.23 3.10 -26.37
C LEU A 142 -7.91 2.30 -25.10
N LEU A 143 -8.93 1.95 -24.31
CA LEU A 143 -8.75 1.15 -23.10
C LEU A 143 -8.11 -0.21 -23.41
N GLN A 144 -8.57 -0.91 -24.44
CA GLN A 144 -7.97 -2.18 -24.88
C GLN A 144 -6.50 -2.06 -25.25
N ILE A 145 -6.11 -0.98 -25.94
CA ILE A 145 -4.71 -0.73 -26.30
C ILE A 145 -3.89 -0.48 -25.03
N LEU A 146 -4.36 0.40 -24.15
CA LEU A 146 -3.66 0.73 -22.90
C LEU A 146 -3.51 -0.51 -22.00
N SER A 147 -4.54 -1.34 -21.85
CA SER A 147 -4.47 -2.60 -21.11
C SER A 147 -3.42 -3.54 -21.70
N LYS A 148 -3.33 -3.65 -23.03
CA LYS A 148 -2.31 -4.47 -23.70
C LYS A 148 -0.88 -3.96 -23.48
N LEU A 149 -0.68 -2.65 -23.34
CA LEU A 149 0.66 -2.10 -23.07
C LEU A 149 1.20 -2.51 -21.70
N VAL A 150 0.33 -2.70 -20.72
CA VAL A 150 0.74 -2.88 -19.31
C VAL A 150 0.57 -4.31 -18.79
N ILE A 151 -0.09 -5.20 -19.55
CA ILE A 151 -0.42 -6.56 -19.10
C ILE A 151 0.82 -7.40 -18.76
N GLU A 152 1.90 -7.26 -19.54
CA GLU A 152 3.18 -7.95 -19.29
C GLU A 152 3.88 -7.47 -18.02
N LEU A 153 3.48 -6.30 -17.50
CA LEU A 153 3.98 -5.74 -16.25
C LEU A 153 3.13 -6.14 -15.04
N SER A 154 2.13 -7.02 -15.24
CA SER A 154 1.14 -7.36 -14.21
C SER A 154 0.49 -6.10 -13.61
N CYS A 155 0.15 -5.15 -14.47
CA CYS A 155 -0.58 -3.94 -14.13
C CYS A 155 -1.96 -3.96 -14.80
N GLU A 156 -2.90 -3.22 -14.26
CA GLU A 156 -4.26 -3.09 -14.77
C GLU A 156 -4.55 -1.63 -15.10
N VAL A 157 -5.27 -1.40 -16.20
CA VAL A 157 -5.80 -0.08 -16.55
C VAL A 157 -7.30 -0.08 -16.33
N THR A 158 -7.81 0.90 -15.59
CA THR A 158 -9.24 1.09 -15.33
C THR A 158 -9.66 2.48 -15.77
N LEU A 159 -10.73 2.58 -16.55
CA LEU A 159 -11.34 3.87 -16.89
C LEU A 159 -12.06 4.42 -15.66
N LEU A 160 -11.66 5.61 -15.21
CA LEU A 160 -12.28 6.31 -14.09
C LEU A 160 -13.38 7.26 -14.58
N LYS A 161 -13.10 8.01 -15.65
CA LYS A 161 -13.99 9.04 -16.18
C LYS A 161 -13.82 9.21 -17.69
N SER A 162 -14.91 9.49 -18.36
CA SER A 162 -14.97 9.81 -19.79
C SER A 162 -16.04 10.87 -20.00
N GLU A 163 -15.63 12.10 -20.32
CA GLU A 163 -16.54 13.24 -20.45
C GLU A 163 -16.33 13.97 -21.76
N CYS A 164 -17.41 14.13 -22.53
CA CYS A 164 -17.40 14.91 -23.76
C CYS A 164 -17.98 16.30 -23.53
N HIS A 165 -17.30 17.32 -24.03
CA HIS A 165 -17.66 18.72 -23.87
C HIS A 165 -17.60 19.48 -25.20
N HIS A 166 -18.47 20.48 -25.32
CA HIS A 166 -18.40 21.49 -26.37
C HIS A 166 -17.51 22.63 -25.91
N VAL A 167 -16.30 22.71 -26.47
CA VAL A 167 -15.27 23.69 -26.08
C VAL A 167 -15.24 24.82 -27.09
N LYS A 168 -15.36 26.06 -26.60
CA LYS A 168 -15.15 27.26 -27.41
C LYS A 168 -13.65 27.55 -27.50
N MET A 169 -13.10 27.40 -28.70
CA MET A 169 -11.73 27.74 -29.00
C MET A 169 -11.58 29.25 -29.19
N GLN A 170 -10.41 29.80 -28.84
CA GLN A 170 -10.15 31.24 -28.99
C GLN A 170 -10.23 31.72 -30.45
N LYS A 171 -9.85 30.87 -31.42
CA LYS A 171 -9.78 31.22 -32.86
C LYS A 171 -10.41 30.19 -33.80
N ALA A 172 -10.86 29.03 -33.31
CA ALA A 172 -11.29 27.90 -34.13
C ALA A 172 -12.77 27.50 -33.94
N GLY A 173 -13.59 28.41 -33.43
CA GLY A 173 -15.02 28.16 -33.21
C GLY A 173 -15.30 27.17 -32.07
N LEU A 174 -16.43 26.46 -32.16
CA LEU A 174 -16.82 25.41 -31.22
C LEU A 174 -16.31 24.06 -31.71
N GLN A 175 -15.70 23.28 -30.81
CA GLN A 175 -15.23 21.93 -31.10
C GLN A 175 -15.67 20.97 -30.00
N ASN A 176 -15.85 19.69 -30.36
CA ASN A 176 -16.09 18.66 -29.37
C ASN A 176 -14.76 18.11 -28.90
N GLU A 177 -14.60 18.00 -27.60
CA GLU A 177 -13.46 17.33 -26.98
C GLU A 177 -13.92 16.31 -25.98
N ILE A 178 -13.17 15.22 -25.86
CA ILE A 178 -13.40 14.19 -24.85
C ILE A 178 -12.21 14.09 -23.92
N PHE A 179 -12.51 14.03 -22.63
CA PHE A 179 -11.57 13.98 -21.52
C PHE A 179 -11.62 12.56 -20.96
N PHE A 180 -10.51 11.84 -21.10
CA PHE A 180 -10.35 10.52 -20.51
C PHE A 180 -9.53 10.64 -19.23
N THR A 181 -10.03 10.03 -18.16
CA THR A 181 -9.27 9.80 -16.93
C THR A 181 -9.25 8.30 -16.65
N PHE A 182 -8.07 7.73 -16.53
CA PHE A 182 -7.88 6.31 -16.24
C PHE A 182 -6.77 6.11 -15.21
N THR A 183 -6.85 5.02 -14.46
CA THR A 183 -5.88 4.65 -13.45
C THR A 183 -5.08 3.44 -13.89
N VAL A 184 -3.81 3.38 -13.51
CA VAL A 184 -2.94 2.23 -13.68
C VAL A 184 -2.44 1.78 -12.33
N SER A 185 -2.88 0.59 -11.92
CA SER A 185 -2.51 -0.04 -10.65
C SER A 185 -1.72 -1.33 -10.91
N SER A 186 -0.94 -1.74 -9.92
CA SER A 186 -0.32 -3.06 -9.94
C SER A 186 -1.33 -4.12 -9.54
N LEU A 187 -1.34 -5.25 -10.24
CA LEU A 187 -2.02 -6.45 -9.78
C LEU A 187 -1.13 -7.11 -8.72
N ASP A 188 -1.64 -7.21 -7.50
CA ASP A 188 -0.99 -7.97 -6.43
C ASP A 188 -1.07 -9.47 -6.72
N SER A 189 -0.01 -10.18 -6.34
CA SER A 189 0.15 -11.63 -6.58
C SER A 189 -0.92 -12.50 -5.93
N GLU A 190 -1.79 -11.96 -5.07
CA GLU A 190 -2.85 -12.75 -4.43
C GLU A 190 -4.01 -13.11 -5.38
N LYS A 191 -4.21 -12.37 -6.49
CA LYS A 191 -5.29 -12.65 -7.45
C LYS A 191 -4.86 -13.42 -8.70
N SER A 192 -3.56 -13.73 -8.83
CA SER A 192 -2.98 -14.34 -10.03
C SER A 192 -2.11 -15.54 -9.64
N ASN A 193 -2.44 -16.73 -10.17
CA ASN A 193 -1.64 -17.95 -10.01
C ASN A 193 -0.23 -17.90 -10.64
N ASN A 194 0.17 -16.76 -11.21
CA ASN A 194 1.53 -16.55 -11.71
C ASN A 194 2.32 -15.69 -10.73
N PRO A 195 3.27 -16.28 -9.98
CA PRO A 195 4.17 -15.50 -9.13
C PRO A 195 5.03 -14.60 -10.02
N CYS A 196 5.19 -13.33 -9.65
CA CYS A 196 6.15 -12.41 -10.26
C CYS A 196 7.52 -13.10 -10.41
N GLN A 197 7.90 -13.49 -11.63
CA GLN A 197 9.23 -14.00 -11.91
C GLN A 197 10.21 -12.82 -12.03
N THR A 198 10.97 -12.58 -10.95
CA THR A 198 12.11 -11.64 -10.86
C THR A 198 11.75 -10.15 -11.03
N ASN A 199 12.01 -9.34 -9.98
CA ASN A 199 11.67 -7.91 -9.82
C ASN A 199 10.16 -7.58 -9.69
N CYS A 200 9.52 -8.11 -8.65
CA CYS A 200 8.14 -7.77 -8.22
C CYS A 200 8.03 -6.40 -7.52
N ASP A 201 8.90 -5.46 -7.86
CA ASP A 201 8.88 -4.11 -7.31
C ASP A 201 7.72 -3.33 -7.96
N THR A 202 6.64 -3.14 -7.21
CA THR A 202 5.42 -2.45 -7.66
C THR A 202 5.72 -1.07 -8.23
N THR A 203 6.61 -0.30 -7.59
CA THR A 203 6.98 1.04 -8.05
C THR A 203 7.71 0.99 -9.38
N LYS A 204 8.65 0.04 -9.56
CA LYS A 204 9.32 -0.15 -10.87
C LYS A 204 8.35 -0.57 -11.97
N ARG A 205 7.42 -1.48 -11.67
CA ARG A 205 6.41 -1.95 -12.64
C ARG A 205 5.50 -0.79 -13.06
N LEU A 206 5.00 -0.02 -12.10
CA LEU A 206 4.18 1.17 -12.35
C LEU A 206 4.92 2.26 -13.12
N ASN A 207 6.20 2.52 -12.80
CA ASN A 207 7.02 3.47 -13.56
C ASN A 207 7.22 3.02 -15.00
N LYS A 208 7.49 1.73 -15.22
CA LYS A 208 7.59 1.19 -16.58
C LYS A 208 6.25 1.26 -17.33
N ALA A 209 5.14 1.03 -16.65
CA ALA A 209 3.80 1.17 -17.22
C ALA A 209 3.52 2.64 -17.61
N LYS A 210 3.89 3.59 -16.76
CA LYS A 210 3.85 5.03 -17.07
C LYS A 210 4.66 5.36 -18.32
N ASP A 211 5.91 4.91 -18.40
CA ASP A 211 6.76 5.19 -19.56
C ASP A 211 6.18 4.62 -20.87
N LEU A 212 5.57 3.43 -20.83
CA LEU A 212 4.92 2.82 -22.00
C LEU A 212 3.70 3.61 -22.45
N ILE A 213 2.87 4.07 -21.51
CA ILE A 213 1.68 4.87 -21.81
C ILE A 213 2.08 6.24 -22.35
N GLU A 214 3.04 6.91 -21.71
CA GLU A 214 3.57 8.21 -22.17
C GLU A 214 4.10 8.10 -23.61
N ARG A 215 4.89 7.06 -23.91
CA ARG A 215 5.37 6.79 -25.27
C ARG A 215 4.22 6.57 -26.26
N PHE A 216 3.17 5.86 -25.87
CA PHE A 216 2.01 5.63 -26.73
C PHE A 216 1.31 6.95 -27.13
N PHE A 217 1.14 7.89 -26.19
CA PHE A 217 0.57 9.20 -26.49
C PHE A 217 1.50 10.05 -27.35
N ASN A 218 2.81 10.05 -27.07
CA ASN A 218 3.79 10.78 -27.88
C ASN A 218 3.84 10.25 -29.33
N GLN A 219 3.77 8.93 -29.52
CA GLN A 219 3.73 8.31 -30.84
C GLN A 219 2.48 8.69 -31.64
N GLN A 220 1.33 8.93 -31.00
CA GLN A 220 0.14 9.40 -31.71
C GLN A 220 0.39 10.76 -32.40
N VAL A 221 1.11 11.66 -31.73
CA VAL A 221 1.48 12.98 -32.28
C VAL A 221 2.41 12.81 -33.48
N GLU A 222 3.45 11.96 -33.36
CA GLU A 222 4.39 11.71 -34.45
C GLU A 222 3.71 11.13 -35.70
N VAL A 223 2.76 10.20 -35.51
CA VAL A 223 2.01 9.59 -36.61
C VAL A 223 1.04 10.59 -37.23
N LEU A 224 0.39 11.42 -36.41
CA LEU A 224 -0.54 12.44 -36.88
C LEU A 224 0.19 13.54 -37.67
N GLY A 225 1.34 14.01 -37.19
CA GLY A 225 2.15 15.05 -37.86
C GLY A 225 2.72 14.62 -39.21
N LYS A 226 2.84 13.30 -39.46
CA LYS A 226 3.24 12.74 -40.76
C LYS A 226 2.08 12.58 -41.75
N ARG A 227 0.81 12.77 -41.33
CA ARG A 227 -0.35 12.70 -42.23
C ARG A 227 -0.58 14.02 -42.95
N SER A 228 -0.81 13.93 -44.25
CA SER A 228 -1.45 14.99 -45.03
C SER A 228 -2.94 15.04 -44.73
N GLU A 229 -3.54 16.23 -44.78
CA GLU A 229 -4.98 16.44 -44.56
C GLU A 229 -5.86 15.53 -45.44
N PRO A 230 -7.06 15.13 -44.95
CA PRO A 230 -7.71 15.56 -43.71
C PRO A 230 -7.30 14.73 -42.47
N LEU A 231 -7.29 15.40 -41.31
CA LEU A 231 -7.07 14.75 -40.02
C LEU A 231 -8.25 13.81 -39.66
N PRO A 232 -8.02 12.77 -38.83
CA PRO A 232 -9.10 11.97 -38.25
C PRO A 232 -10.11 12.82 -37.49
N GLU A 233 -11.35 12.34 -37.36
CA GLU A 233 -12.37 12.99 -36.54
C GLU A 233 -12.01 12.96 -35.04
N ILE A 234 -11.41 11.86 -34.57
CA ILE A 234 -10.97 11.68 -33.19
C ILE A 234 -9.45 11.53 -33.16
N TYR A 235 -8.76 12.47 -32.51
CA TYR A 235 -7.30 12.46 -32.38
C TYR A 235 -6.83 13.16 -31.11
N TYR A 236 -5.68 12.72 -30.62
CA TYR A 236 -5.09 13.22 -29.37
C TYR A 236 -4.65 14.67 -29.50
N ILE A 237 -4.90 15.47 -28.46
CA ILE A 237 -4.43 16.85 -28.35
C ILE A 237 -3.07 16.84 -27.69
N GLU A 238 -2.02 17.17 -28.45
CA GLU A 238 -0.64 17.21 -27.96
C GLU A 238 -0.51 18.07 -26.69
N GLY A 239 0.31 17.59 -25.74
CA GLY A 239 0.60 18.29 -24.49
C GLY A 239 -0.51 18.22 -23.43
N THR A 240 -1.60 17.46 -23.66
CA THR A 240 -2.71 17.36 -22.70
C THR A 240 -2.65 16.15 -21.78
N LEU A 241 -1.71 15.22 -22.00
CA LEU A 241 -1.46 14.10 -21.10
C LEU A 241 -0.92 14.62 -19.77
N HIS A 242 -1.73 14.52 -18.73
CA HIS A 242 -1.35 14.75 -17.35
C HIS A 242 -1.24 13.44 -16.60
N MET A 243 -0.22 13.30 -15.76
CA MET A 243 0.10 12.07 -15.03
C MET A 243 0.35 12.41 -13.57
N VAL A 244 -0.42 11.80 -12.66
CA VAL A 244 -0.30 12.02 -11.22
C VAL A 244 0.01 10.70 -10.55
N TRP A 245 1.08 10.66 -9.75
CA TRP A 245 1.32 9.55 -8.83
C TRP A 245 0.38 9.70 -7.63
N VAL A 246 -0.55 8.76 -7.49
CA VAL A 246 -1.51 8.77 -6.40
C VAL A 246 -1.10 7.72 -5.37
N ASN A 247 -0.87 8.21 -4.16
CA ASN A 247 -0.62 7.40 -2.99
C ASN A 247 -1.83 7.52 -2.05
N ARG A 248 -2.70 6.51 -2.03
CA ARG A 248 -3.88 6.49 -1.15
C ARG A 248 -3.84 5.28 -0.23
N CYS A 249 -4.12 5.56 1.03
CA CYS A 249 -4.47 4.56 2.02
C CYS A 249 -5.95 4.21 1.94
N TYR A 250 -6.32 3.02 2.42
CA TYR A 250 -7.72 2.66 2.59
C TYR A 250 -8.41 3.62 3.57
N PRO A 251 -9.71 3.93 3.38
CA PRO A 251 -10.45 4.77 4.33
C PRO A 251 -10.31 4.26 5.76
N GLY A 252 -9.93 5.15 6.68
CA GLY A 252 -9.64 4.82 8.08
C GLY A 252 -8.16 4.54 8.39
N PHE A 253 -7.33 4.41 7.36
CA PHE A 253 -5.87 4.30 7.50
C PHE A 253 -5.19 5.52 6.85
N GLY A 254 -4.20 6.10 7.51
CA GLY A 254 -3.53 7.34 7.08
C GLY A 254 -2.01 7.20 7.01
N ILE A 255 -1.37 7.97 6.13
CA ILE A 255 0.09 8.08 6.11
C ILE A 255 0.52 8.99 7.27
N ASN A 256 1.36 8.49 8.16
CA ASN A 256 1.87 9.30 9.26
C ASN A 256 3.35 9.03 9.53
N SER A 257 4.23 9.83 8.94
CA SER A 257 5.68 9.74 9.09
C SER A 257 6.19 10.08 10.50
N LEU A 258 5.40 10.79 11.32
CA LEU A 258 5.73 11.07 12.73
C LEU A 258 5.40 9.87 13.63
N ILE A 259 4.38 9.10 13.26
CA ILE A 259 3.95 7.90 13.99
C ILE A 259 4.72 6.67 13.50
N HIS A 260 5.03 6.58 12.20
CA HIS A 260 5.72 5.48 11.53
C HIS A 260 7.04 5.94 10.86
N PRO A 261 8.06 6.37 11.64
CA PRO A 261 9.32 6.85 11.07
C PRO A 261 10.06 5.77 10.26
N ASP A 262 9.85 4.49 10.61
CA ASP A 262 10.44 3.35 9.91
C ASP A 262 9.64 2.90 8.67
N CYS A 263 8.44 3.48 8.45
CA CYS A 263 7.68 3.31 7.23
C CYS A 263 6.91 4.61 6.88
N PRO A 264 7.60 5.62 6.35
CA PRO A 264 7.00 6.94 6.07
C PRO A 264 5.90 6.91 5.00
N ASP A 265 5.81 5.83 4.23
CA ASP A 265 4.80 5.62 3.20
C ASP A 265 3.70 4.62 3.62
N CYS A 266 3.73 4.06 4.83
CA CYS A 266 2.75 3.08 5.28
C CYS A 266 1.43 3.73 5.73
N CYS A 267 0.34 2.97 5.56
CA CYS A 267 -0.99 3.31 6.03
C CYS A 267 -1.20 2.75 7.43
N GLY A 268 -1.40 3.60 8.44
CA GLY A 268 -1.65 3.23 9.84
C GLY A 268 -3.03 3.59 10.34
#